data_AF-A0A1J5JCQ6-F1
#
_entry.id   AF-A0A1J5JCQ6-F1
#
_cell.length_a   1.000
_cell.length_b   1.000
_cell.length_c   1.000
_cell.angle_alpha   90.00
_cell.angle_beta   90.00
_cell.angle_gamma   90.00
#
_symmetry.space_group_name_H-M   'P 1'
#
loop_
_entity.id
_entity.type
_entity.pdbx_description
1 polymer ?
#
loop_
_entity_poly.entity_id
_entity_poly.type
_entity_poly.pdbx_seq_one_letter_code
_entity_poly.pdbx_strand_id
1 'polypeptide(L)'
;MKDAAGLLQLHLFAQAEDALLQLLEFAPMEGKAWHMLGRCHQVQHRHVKALECFERAACCYNTRSHTDDAPPASARLARLLWEQGEEDEARSMLAQLLAGSPADPSLLSIQQQWNQSTGPKPYTRMQEAMA
;
A
#
# COMPACT_ATOMS: atom_id res chain seq x y z
N MET A 1 29.20 27.21 20.21
CA MET A 1 28.82 26.55 21.48
C MET A 1 27.67 25.62 21.15
N LYS A 2 27.74 24.32 21.45
CA LYS A 2 26.59 23.44 21.25
C LYS A 2 25.60 23.74 22.38
N ASP A 3 24.45 24.31 22.06
CA ASP A 3 23.43 24.68 23.04
C ASP A 3 22.95 23.46 23.84
N ALA A 4 22.50 23.64 25.07
CA ALA A 4 21.95 22.56 25.91
C ALA A 4 20.84 21.78 25.20
N ALA A 5 20.06 22.46 24.35
CA ALA A 5 19.07 21.86 23.46
C ALA A 5 19.69 20.83 22.49
N GLY A 6 20.87 21.13 21.92
CA GLY A 6 21.57 20.23 21.02
C GLY A 6 22.10 18.97 21.72
N LEU A 7 22.55 19.09 22.98
CA LEU A 7 22.98 17.94 23.78
C LEU A 7 21.79 17.05 24.19
N LEU A 8 20.67 17.66 24.59
CA LEU A 8 19.43 16.94 24.88
C LEU A 8 18.90 16.22 23.64
N GLN A 9 18.91 16.87 22.48
CA GLN A 9 18.54 16.27 21.21
C GLN A 9 19.39 15.04 20.91
N LEU A 10 20.73 15.16 20.98
CA LEU A 10 21.63 14.02 20.77
C LEU A 10 21.37 12.86 21.73
N HIS A 11 21.10 13.15 23.00
CA HIS A 11 20.77 12.14 23.99
C HIS A 11 19.44 11.43 23.67
N LEU A 12 18.43 12.19 23.25
CA LEU A 12 17.12 11.64 22.85
C LEU A 12 17.24 10.74 21.62
N PHE A 13 18.06 11.11 20.63
CA PHE A 13 18.28 10.29 19.43
C PHE A 13 19.03 9.00 19.73
N ALA A 14 19.95 9.01 20.69
CA ALA A 14 20.65 7.80 21.13
C ALA A 14 19.70 6.84 21.86
N GLN A 15 18.81 7.35 22.72
CA GLN A 15 17.77 6.54 23.36
C GLN A 15 16.75 6.00 22.35
N ALA A 16 16.36 6.82 21.37
CA ALA A 16 15.46 6.40 20.31
C ALA A 16 16.07 5.30 19.44
N GLU A 17 17.37 5.41 19.13
CA GLU A 17 18.12 4.37 18.40
C GLU A 17 18.07 3.02 19.15
N ASP A 18 18.35 3.00 20.45
CA ASP A 18 18.32 1.79 21.28
C ASP A 18 16.92 1.14 21.30
N ALA A 19 15.88 1.93 21.57
CA ALA A 19 14.50 1.44 21.59
C ALA A 19 14.04 0.89 20.23
N LEU A 20 14.48 1.52 19.13
CA LEU A 20 14.19 1.06 17.77
C LEU A 20 14.95 -0.22 17.43
N LEU A 21 16.20 -0.37 17.87
CA LEU A 21 16.97 -1.60 17.70
C LEU A 21 16.32 -2.76 18.46
N GLN A 22 15.91 -2.55 19.71
CA GLN A 22 15.16 -3.56 20.47
C GLN A 22 13.86 -3.96 19.77
N LEU A 23 13.11 -3.00 19.24
CA LEU A 23 11.91 -3.29 18.45
C LEU A 23 12.23 -4.15 17.23
N LEU A 24 13.34 -3.86 16.54
CA LEU A 24 13.79 -4.60 15.37
C LEU A 24 14.32 -6.00 15.70
N GLU A 25 14.76 -6.26 16.94
CA GLU A 25 15.09 -7.62 17.40
C GLU A 25 13.85 -8.52 17.42
N PHE A 26 12.68 -7.98 17.82
CA PHE A 26 11.42 -8.73 17.85
C PHE A 26 10.65 -8.66 16.52
N ALA A 27 10.79 -7.57 15.78
CA ALA A 27 10.05 -7.29 14.55
C ALA A 27 10.99 -6.78 13.43
N PRO A 28 11.84 -7.65 12.85
CA PRO A 28 12.85 -7.23 11.86
C PRO A 28 12.26 -6.72 10.54
N MET A 29 10.98 -7.03 10.26
CA MET A 29 10.25 -6.59 9.07
C MET A 29 9.45 -5.29 9.27
N GLU A 30 9.59 -4.63 10.42
CA GLU A 30 8.87 -3.38 10.67
C GLU A 30 9.53 -2.20 9.93
N GLY A 31 9.07 -1.95 8.69
CA GLY A 31 9.60 -0.88 7.83
C GLY A 31 9.52 0.52 8.46
N LYS A 32 8.53 0.78 9.35
CA LYS A 32 8.44 2.07 10.07
C LYS A 32 9.60 2.24 11.05
N ALA A 33 10.01 1.17 11.73
CA ALA A 33 11.12 1.21 12.67
C ALA A 33 12.45 1.51 11.95
N TRP A 34 12.72 0.85 10.81
CA TRP A 34 13.88 1.14 9.96
C TRP A 34 13.90 2.59 9.44
N HIS A 35 12.75 3.14 9.05
CA HIS A 35 12.65 4.54 8.62
C HIS A 35 12.96 5.52 9.76
N MET A 36 12.43 5.28 10.96
CA MET A 36 12.71 6.11 12.13
C MET A 36 14.18 6.04 12.56
N LEU A 37 14.80 4.86 12.46
CA LEU A 37 16.22 4.66 12.72
C LEU A 37 17.09 5.45 11.72
N GLY A 38 16.73 5.43 10.44
CA GLY A 38 17.37 6.24 9.40
C GLY A 38 17.32 7.74 9.69
N ARG A 39 16.17 8.25 10.16
CA ARG A 39 16.05 9.66 10.58
C ARG A 39 16.92 10.00 11.79
N CYS A 40 17.00 9.10 12.77
CA CYS A 40 17.89 9.28 13.93
C CYS A 40 19.35 9.37 13.51
N HIS A 41 19.79 8.51 12.58
CA HIS A 41 21.15 8.57 12.03
C HIS A 41 21.40 9.83 11.19
N GLN A 42 20.40 10.31 10.44
CA GLN A 42 20.51 11.53 9.63
C GLN A 42 20.74 12.77 10.51
N VAL A 43 19.99 12.92 11.60
CA VAL A 43 20.17 14.04 12.54
C VAL A 43 21.51 13.96 13.27
N GLN A 44 22.04 12.75 13.44
CA GLN A 44 23.36 12.53 14.01
C GLN A 44 24.51 12.62 12.97
N HIS A 45 24.24 13.10 11.75
CA HIS A 45 25.21 13.21 10.64
C HIS A 45 25.85 11.88 10.21
N ARG A 46 25.24 10.74 10.56
CA ARG A 46 25.69 9.39 10.19
C ARG A 46 25.02 8.97 8.88
N HIS A 47 25.34 9.67 7.80
CA HIS A 47 24.67 9.55 6.50
C HIS A 47 24.72 8.13 5.91
N VAL A 48 25.85 7.42 6.04
CA VAL A 48 26.00 6.05 5.53
C VAL A 48 25.03 5.09 6.21
N LYS A 49 24.95 5.14 7.55
CA LYS A 49 24.03 4.31 8.34
C LYS A 49 22.57 4.68 8.09
N ALA A 50 22.29 5.97 7.91
CA ALA A 50 20.96 6.44 7.57
C ALA A 50 20.47 5.84 6.25
N LEU A 51 21.33 5.82 5.24
CA LEU A 51 21.02 5.29 3.91
C LEU A 51 20.74 3.79 3.96
N GLU A 52 21.57 3.01 4.65
CA GLU A 52 21.35 1.58 4.87
C GLU A 52 20.01 1.30 5.57
N CYS A 53 19.64 2.11 6.57
CA CYS A 53 18.36 1.99 7.26
C CYS A 53 17.18 2.31 6.33
N PHE A 54 17.30 3.32 5.46
CA PHE A 54 16.26 3.64 4.49
C PHE A 54 16.12 2.57 3.41
N GLU A 55 17.22 1.96 2.96
CA GLU A 55 17.19 0.83 2.02
C GLU A 55 16.49 -0.38 2.64
N ARG A 56 16.78 -0.71 3.90
CA ARG A 56 16.07 -1.77 4.64
C ARG A 56 14.60 -1.44 4.83
N ALA A 57 14.26 -0.20 5.16
CA ALA A 57 12.86 0.25 5.25
C ALA A 57 12.12 0.06 3.92
N ALA A 58 12.72 0.50 2.81
CA ALA A 58 12.17 0.33 1.48
C ALA A 58 12.00 -1.15 1.10
N CYS A 59 12.98 -1.99 1.44
CA CYS A 59 12.90 -3.43 1.25
C CYS A 59 11.74 -4.04 2.04
N CYS A 60 11.58 -3.68 3.33
CA CYS A 60 10.49 -4.14 4.19
C CYS A 60 9.11 -3.67 3.68
N TYR A 61 8.98 -2.43 3.20
CA TYR A 61 7.74 -1.95 2.58
C TYR A 61 7.42 -2.68 1.28
N ASN A 62 8.44 -3.01 0.48
CA ASN A 62 8.26 -3.74 -0.77
C ASN A 62 7.92 -5.22 -0.54
N THR A 63 8.47 -5.84 0.51
CA THR A 63 8.09 -7.21 0.94
C THR A 63 6.70 -7.24 1.57
N ARG A 64 6.28 -6.17 2.26
CA ARG A 64 4.90 -6.03 2.79
C ARG A 64 3.85 -5.76 1.69
N SER A 65 4.27 -5.50 0.46
CA SER A 65 3.37 -5.31 -0.69
C SER A 65 2.70 -6.60 -1.20
N HIS A 66 2.93 -7.77 -0.58
CA HIS A 66 2.19 -9.00 -0.89
C HIS A 66 1.14 -9.39 0.16
N THR A 67 1.09 -8.73 1.32
CA THR A 67 0.12 -9.03 2.37
C THR A 67 -0.12 -7.77 3.22
N ASP A 68 -1.04 -6.89 2.81
CA ASP A 68 -1.88 -6.05 3.69
C ASP A 68 -2.67 -5.02 2.85
N ASP A 69 -3.99 -5.22 2.79
CA ASP A 69 -5.08 -4.23 2.85
C ASP A 69 -5.08 -2.94 1.99
N ALA A 70 -4.33 -2.87 0.90
CA ALA A 70 -4.69 -2.00 -0.22
C ALA A 70 -5.35 -2.87 -1.29
N PRO A 71 -6.55 -2.55 -1.81
CA PRO A 71 -7.04 -3.21 -3.01
C PRO A 71 -5.91 -3.10 -4.04
N PRO A 72 -5.47 -4.21 -4.65
CA PRO A 72 -4.29 -4.22 -5.50
C PRO A 72 -4.41 -3.06 -6.49
N ALA A 73 -3.30 -2.39 -6.84
CA ALA A 73 -3.35 -1.17 -7.66
C ALA A 73 -4.23 -1.34 -8.92
N SER A 74 -4.31 -2.56 -9.41
CA SER A 74 -5.20 -3.05 -10.46
C SER A 74 -6.70 -3.09 -10.12
N ALA A 75 -7.11 -3.40 -8.90
CA ALA A 75 -8.52 -3.31 -8.47
C ALA A 75 -9.00 -1.85 -8.39
N ARG A 76 -8.12 -0.92 -8.00
CA ARG A 76 -8.40 0.52 -8.08
C ARG A 76 -8.53 0.98 -9.53
N LEU A 77 -7.66 0.49 -10.42
CA LEU A 77 -7.72 0.76 -11.85
C LEU A 77 -9.00 0.22 -12.50
N ALA A 78 -9.37 -1.02 -12.19
CA ALA A 78 -10.60 -1.63 -12.67
C ALA A 78 -11.84 -0.82 -12.24
N ARG A 79 -11.84 -0.26 -11.02
CA ARG A 79 -12.89 0.65 -10.55
C ARG A 79 -12.90 1.99 -11.29
N LEU A 80 -11.74 2.56 -11.59
CA LEU A 80 -11.66 3.80 -12.38
C LEU A 80 -12.17 3.61 -13.82
N LEU A 81 -11.85 2.49 -14.46
CA LEU A 81 -12.38 2.16 -15.79
C LEU A 81 -13.92 2.02 -15.76
N TRP A 82 -14.45 1.38 -14.72
CA TRP A 82 -15.89 1.29 -14.50
C TRP A 82 -16.55 2.67 -14.35
N GLU A 83 -15.93 3.58 -13.58
CA GLU A 83 -16.39 4.95 -13.41
C GLU A 83 -16.27 5.81 -14.68
N GLN A 84 -15.30 5.49 -15.56
CA GLN A 84 -15.16 6.13 -16.87
C GLN A 84 -16.14 5.59 -17.93
N GLY A 85 -16.96 4.59 -17.58
CA GLY A 85 -17.94 3.99 -18.48
C GLY A 85 -17.39 2.86 -19.35
N GLU A 86 -16.13 2.49 -19.17
CA GLU A 86 -15.46 1.39 -19.87
C GLU A 86 -15.73 0.06 -19.13
N GLU A 87 -17.02 -0.30 -19.04
CA GLU A 87 -17.53 -1.43 -18.26
C GLU A 87 -16.94 -2.78 -18.72
N ASP A 88 -16.72 -2.98 -20.02
CA ASP A 88 -16.14 -4.21 -20.58
C ASP A 88 -14.66 -4.41 -20.21
N GLU A 89 -13.86 -3.34 -20.30
CA GLU A 89 -12.44 -3.37 -19.93
C GLU A 89 -12.26 -3.55 -18.41
N ALA A 90 -13.09 -2.84 -17.63
CA ALA A 90 -13.12 -2.98 -16.18
C ALA A 90 -13.38 -4.44 -15.75
N ARG A 91 -14.34 -5.12 -16.40
CA ARG A 91 -14.65 -6.54 -16.12
C ARG A 91 -13.54 -7.48 -16.55
N SER A 92 -12.96 -7.25 -17.73
CA SER A 92 -11.83 -8.06 -18.22
C SER A 92 -10.64 -7.96 -17.25
N MET A 93 -10.35 -6.75 -16.80
CA MET A 93 -9.30 -6.48 -15.82
C MET A 93 -9.61 -7.17 -14.48
N LEU A 94 -10.85 -7.08 -13.97
CA LEU A 94 -11.25 -7.76 -12.75
C LEU A 94 -11.13 -9.30 -12.87
N ALA A 95 -11.50 -9.87 -14.02
CA ALA A 95 -11.38 -11.31 -14.28
C ALA A 95 -9.92 -11.77 -14.31
N GLN A 96 -9.01 -10.98 -14.89
CA GLN A 96 -7.58 -11.24 -14.85
C GLN A 96 -7.02 -11.21 -13.42
N LEU A 97 -7.53 -10.31 -12.57
CA LEU A 97 -7.12 -10.24 -11.17
C LEU A 97 -7.62 -11.44 -10.36
N LEU A 98 -8.87 -11.84 -10.58
CA LEU A 98 -9.41 -13.06 -9.96
C LEU A 98 -8.69 -14.32 -10.47
N ALA A 99 -8.17 -14.33 -11.70
CA ALA A 99 -7.37 -15.45 -12.19
C ALA A 99 -6.02 -15.58 -11.45
N GLY A 100 -5.40 -14.46 -11.06
CA GLY A 100 -4.17 -14.45 -10.25
C GLY A 100 -4.41 -14.60 -8.75
N SER A 101 -5.60 -14.23 -8.26
CA SER A 101 -5.97 -14.26 -6.85
C SER A 101 -7.46 -14.60 -6.67
N PRO A 102 -7.86 -15.87 -6.90
CA PRO A 102 -9.27 -16.28 -6.97
C PRO A 102 -10.01 -16.24 -5.64
N ALA A 103 -9.30 -16.12 -4.52
CA ALA A 103 -9.85 -16.07 -3.17
C ALA A 103 -9.75 -14.67 -2.52
N ASP A 104 -9.44 -13.62 -3.28
CA ASP A 104 -9.37 -12.27 -2.73
C ASP A 104 -10.79 -11.73 -2.43
N PRO A 105 -11.14 -11.53 -1.14
CA PRO A 105 -12.47 -11.06 -0.74
C PRO A 105 -12.81 -9.66 -1.28
N SER A 106 -11.81 -8.81 -1.54
CA SER A 106 -12.00 -7.47 -2.08
C SER A 106 -12.43 -7.53 -3.55
N LEU A 107 -11.79 -8.39 -4.35
CA LEU A 107 -12.13 -8.60 -5.76
C LEU A 107 -13.51 -9.23 -5.92
N LEU A 108 -13.84 -10.22 -5.08
CA LEU A 108 -15.16 -10.86 -5.06
C LEU A 108 -16.26 -9.86 -4.71
N SER A 109 -16.02 -8.97 -3.74
CA SER A 109 -16.97 -7.92 -3.37
C SER A 109 -17.26 -6.96 -4.54
N ILE A 110 -16.22 -6.57 -5.30
CA ILE A 110 -16.36 -5.72 -6.49
C ILE A 110 -17.15 -6.45 -7.59
N GLN A 111 -16.85 -7.73 -7.84
CA GLN A 111 -17.55 -8.54 -8.83
C GLN A 111 -19.05 -8.65 -8.53
N GLN A 112 -19.40 -8.90 -7.26
CA GLN A 112 -20.79 -8.97 -6.81
C GLN A 112 -21.50 -7.62 -6.98
N GLN A 113 -20.85 -6.52 -6.62
CA GLN A 113 -21.41 -5.17 -6.76
C GLN A 113 -21.68 -4.82 -8.23
N TRP A 114 -20.78 -5.16 -9.14
CA TRP A 114 -20.95 -4.90 -10.57
C TRP A 114 -22.03 -5.78 -11.19
N ASN A 115 -22.09 -7.07 -10.84
CA ASN A 115 -23.15 -7.98 -11.29
C ASN A 115 -24.56 -7.52 -10.84
N GLN A 116 -24.66 -6.84 -9.70
CA GLN A 116 -25.92 -6.24 -9.22
C GLN A 116 -26.23 -4.90 -9.88
N SER A 117 -25.19 -4.10 -10.18
CA SER A 117 -25.34 -2.85 -10.94
C SER A 117 -25.70 -3.09 -12.40
N THR A 118 -25.49 -4.31 -12.90
CA THR A 118 -25.91 -4.79 -14.23
C THR A 118 -27.30 -5.43 -14.19
N GLY A 119 -28.21 -4.91 -13.36
CA GLY A 119 -29.63 -5.02 -13.69
C GLY A 119 -29.87 -4.40 -15.08
N PRO A 120 -30.80 -4.93 -15.89
CA PRO A 120 -31.03 -4.42 -17.24
C PRO A 120 -31.31 -2.92 -17.18
N LYS A 121 -30.42 -2.10 -17.75
CA LYS A 121 -30.71 -0.68 -17.99
C LYS A 121 -32.01 -0.66 -18.83
N PRO A 122 -33.07 0.06 -18.44
CA PRO A 122 -34.37 0.03 -19.13
C PRO A 122 -34.32 0.51 -20.59
N TYR A 123 -33.16 0.96 -21.08
CA TYR A 123 -32.96 1.40 -22.46
C TYR A 123 -32.64 0.30 -23.47
N THR A 124 -32.23 -0.91 -23.06
CA THR A 124 -31.96 -1.98 -24.03
C THR A 124 -33.25 -2.64 -24.57
N ARG A 125 -34.40 -2.42 -23.92
CA ARG A 125 -35.68 -3.01 -24.36
C ARG A 125 -36.40 -2.22 -25.46
N MET A 126 -35.87 -1.09 -25.93
CA MET A 126 -36.46 -0.35 -27.06
C MET A 126 -35.89 -0.72 -28.43
N GLN A 127 -34.70 -1.34 -28.50
CA GLN A 127 -34.13 -1.77 -29.79
C GLN A 127 -34.49 -3.21 -30.19
N GLU A 128 -35.04 -4.01 -29.26
CA GLU A 128 -35.52 -5.38 -29.57
C GLU A 128 -37.04 -5.47 -29.80
N ALA A 129 -37.74 -4.33 -29.96
CA ALA A 129 -39.17 -4.28 -30.28
C ALA A 129 -39.49 -3.86 -31.73
N MET A 130 -38.48 -3.86 -32.60
CA MET A 130 -38.62 -3.68 -34.05
C MET A 130 -37.81 -4.75 -34.80
N ALA A 131 -38.23 -6.01 -34.65
CA ALA A 131 -37.95 -7.10 -35.57
C ALA A 131 -39.19 -8.00 -35.63
#